data_AF-R7GKN9-F1
#
_entry.id   AF-R7GKN9-F1
#
_cell.length_a   1.000
_cell.length_b   1.000
_cell.length_c   1.000
_cell.angle_alpha   90.00
_cell.angle_beta   90.00
_cell.angle_gamma   90.00
#
_symmetry.space_group_name_H-M   'P 1'
#
loop_
_entity.id
_entity.type
_entity.pdbx_description
1 polymer ?
#
loop_
_entity_poly.entity_id
_entity_poly.type
_entity_poly.pdbx_seq_one_letter_code
_entity_poly.pdbx_strand_id
1 'polypeptide(L)'
;MKKTSIIKIVCVLALLLGVHQCTSYKELAPHIFLVKENTSFLNQTLTIGQPLVVEGQRGSQYYGYIYVNGEKKEGYISSRNVIAYVFDESFEKEITSFPDSYKQPLRFLHVLYPEWNYVPLSTSLDFNDTASIFQSKSLIDTNDSSMIASPDIIEGQTWCRVSLNAVRYFLDPRNGLDAYHALMFEKLTYNSSETLQEGKRMLAGTEMSGIEPQSKKDWAELYRHSAEVNNISMSLLITRAIQEQTGGGLGLRGGHARNNPQGPLFYNIYNIGANSSDQDGIDFAASRNWDTREKAILYGSKYLADNYITKGQNSLYLQKFDVHNNNPGHHYYMSNIRAPYSEAKNMLRGYKSNNMDHVKRILEIPIFSNMPVYNPYPISTDINYSGTIMKNPHCEYQIENTYKNLIENVDYISINHKTYTHIVGLNNYYGSCDIPK
;
A
#
# COMPACT_ATOMS: atom_id res chain seq x y z
N MET A 1 -30.31 -41.13 72.97
CA MET A 1 -29.74 -40.14 73.90
C MET A 1 -28.35 -39.76 73.42
N LYS A 2 -28.13 -38.47 73.11
CA LYS A 2 -26.85 -37.72 73.02
C LYS A 2 -25.82 -38.24 71.96
N LYS A 3 -25.16 -37.43 71.13
CA LYS A 3 -25.00 -35.98 70.98
C LYS A 3 -24.26 -35.73 69.64
N THR A 4 -24.72 -34.78 68.82
CA THR A 4 -24.00 -33.63 68.19
C THR A 4 -22.61 -33.86 67.55
N SER A 5 -22.16 -33.26 66.43
CA SER A 5 -22.42 -31.97 65.75
C SER A 5 -21.44 -31.89 64.53
N ILE A 6 -21.74 -31.44 63.30
CA ILE A 6 -21.57 -30.07 62.72
C ILE A 6 -21.49 -30.28 61.18
N ILE A 7 -22.49 -29.90 60.37
CA ILE A 7 -22.55 -28.70 59.50
C ILE A 7 -21.32 -28.49 58.58
N LYS A 8 -21.50 -28.65 57.25
CA LYS A 8 -21.36 -27.56 56.25
C LYS A 8 -21.78 -27.99 54.83
N ILE A 9 -22.68 -27.19 54.28
CA ILE A 9 -23.11 -27.02 52.89
C ILE A 9 -21.88 -26.85 51.97
N VAL A 10 -21.96 -27.29 50.70
CA VAL A 10 -21.70 -26.48 49.48
C VAL A 10 -21.80 -27.36 48.22
N CYS A 11 -22.64 -26.88 47.30
CA CYS A 11 -22.75 -27.25 45.90
C CYS A 11 -21.40 -27.40 45.21
N VAL A 12 -21.06 -28.59 44.71
CA VAL A 12 -20.05 -28.70 43.64
C VAL A 12 -20.37 -29.91 42.77
N LEU A 13 -20.32 -29.70 41.45
CA LEU A 13 -20.20 -30.69 40.37
C LEU A 13 -21.47 -31.38 39.86
N ALA A 14 -22.47 -30.57 39.51
CA ALA A 14 -23.35 -30.88 38.36
C ALA A 14 -23.14 -29.80 37.28
N LEU A 15 -21.91 -29.69 36.76
CA LEU A 15 -21.55 -28.74 35.70
C LEU A 15 -20.24 -29.15 35.01
N LEU A 16 -20.16 -30.40 34.51
CA LEU A 16 -19.04 -30.86 33.67
C LEU A 16 -19.48 -31.91 32.64
N LEU A 17 -20.67 -31.72 32.07
CA LEU A 17 -21.07 -32.35 30.79
C LEU A 17 -21.53 -31.26 29.81
N GLY A 18 -20.79 -30.14 29.80
CA GLY A 18 -20.69 -29.30 28.61
C GLY A 18 -19.61 -29.93 27.74
N VAL A 19 -20.03 -30.61 26.70
CA VAL A 19 -19.19 -31.23 25.67
C VAL A 19 -18.10 -30.25 25.24
N HIS A 20 -16.87 -30.45 25.75
CA HIS A 20 -15.70 -29.97 25.04
C HIS A 20 -15.71 -30.70 23.70
N GLN A 21 -16.10 -30.01 22.63
CA GLN A 21 -15.60 -30.36 21.30
C GLN A 21 -14.08 -30.24 21.38
N CYS A 22 -13.42 -31.33 21.76
CA CYS A 22 -11.99 -31.49 21.61
C CYS A 22 -11.77 -31.44 20.10
N THR A 23 -11.42 -30.27 19.57
CA THR A 23 -11.18 -30.11 18.14
C THR A 23 -10.03 -31.03 17.76
N SER A 24 -10.34 -32.11 17.05
CA SER A 24 -9.36 -33.09 16.63
C SER A 24 -8.31 -32.40 15.77
N TYR A 25 -7.02 -32.64 16.06
CA TYR A 25 -5.95 -32.20 15.18
C TYR A 25 -6.13 -32.84 13.81
N LYS A 26 -6.09 -32.02 12.76
CA LYS A 26 -6.13 -32.44 11.37
C LYS A 26 -4.75 -32.20 10.77
N GLU A 27 -4.08 -33.28 10.39
CA GLU A 27 -2.86 -33.21 9.59
C GLU A 27 -3.20 -32.69 8.19
N LEU A 28 -2.36 -31.81 7.66
CA LEU A 28 -2.47 -31.21 6.34
C LEU A 28 -1.20 -31.55 5.58
N ALA A 29 -1.28 -31.67 4.25
CA ALA A 29 -0.06 -31.58 3.47
C ALA A 29 0.59 -30.20 3.75
N PRO A 30 1.92 -30.08 3.76
CA PRO A 30 2.57 -28.79 3.96
C PRO A 30 2.09 -27.77 2.93
N HIS A 31 1.72 -26.57 3.36
CA HIS A 31 1.33 -25.46 2.48
C HIS A 31 1.90 -24.15 3.01
N ILE A 32 2.18 -23.21 2.13
CA ILE A 32 2.59 -21.87 2.56
C ILE A 32 1.36 -21.06 2.96
N PHE A 33 1.50 -20.40 4.10
CA PHE A 33 0.61 -19.36 4.55
C PHE A 33 1.40 -18.06 4.71
N LEU A 34 0.78 -16.93 4.40
CA LEU A 34 1.34 -15.60 4.53
C LEU A 34 0.70 -14.88 5.70
N VAL A 35 1.52 -14.23 6.51
CA VAL A 35 1.07 -13.45 7.68
C VAL A 35 0.29 -12.21 7.23
N LYS A 36 -0.93 -12.02 7.74
CA LYS A 36 -1.84 -10.93 7.34
C LYS A 36 -1.56 -9.60 8.04
N GLU A 37 -0.98 -9.66 9.22
CA GLU A 37 -0.66 -8.50 10.06
C GLU A 37 0.46 -8.87 11.03
N ASN A 38 1.20 -7.87 11.51
CA ASN A 38 2.27 -8.10 12.47
C ASN A 38 1.74 -8.86 13.68
N THR A 39 2.32 -10.02 13.97
CA THR A 39 1.82 -10.93 15.01
C THR A 39 2.97 -11.63 15.70
N SER A 40 2.70 -12.23 16.86
CA SER A 40 3.72 -12.99 17.58
C SER A 40 3.56 -14.48 17.30
N PHE A 41 4.68 -15.14 16.98
CA PHE A 41 4.80 -16.58 16.84
C PHE A 41 6.02 -17.04 17.63
N LEU A 42 5.80 -17.79 18.71
CA LEU A 42 6.88 -18.33 19.56
C LEU A 42 7.89 -17.27 20.03
N ASN A 43 7.39 -16.15 20.55
CA ASN A 43 8.19 -14.99 21.00
C ASN A 43 8.98 -14.29 19.88
N GLN A 44 8.63 -14.55 18.61
CA GLN A 44 9.15 -13.82 17.46
C GLN A 44 8.05 -12.97 16.87
N THR A 45 8.39 -11.77 16.43
CA THR A 45 7.48 -10.95 15.64
C THR A 45 7.53 -11.44 14.20
N LEU A 46 6.40 -11.93 13.70
CA LEU A 46 6.21 -12.14 12.28
C LEU A 46 5.72 -10.86 11.63
N THR A 47 6.32 -10.49 10.49
CA THR A 47 5.91 -9.33 9.72
C THR A 47 4.82 -9.70 8.71
N ILE A 48 4.02 -8.73 8.32
CA ILE A 48 3.06 -8.88 7.22
C ILE A 48 3.73 -9.47 5.97
N GLY A 49 3.04 -10.40 5.30
CA GLY A 49 3.51 -11.13 4.14
C GLY A 49 4.56 -12.22 4.42
N GLN A 50 5.09 -12.35 5.64
CA GLN A 50 6.09 -13.38 5.95
C GLN A 50 5.52 -14.79 5.72
N PRO A 51 6.26 -15.70 5.05
CA PRO A 51 5.79 -17.05 4.81
C PRO A 51 5.96 -17.93 6.05
N LEU A 52 4.95 -18.76 6.30
CA LEU A 52 4.87 -19.79 7.32
C LEU A 52 4.48 -21.09 6.63
N VAL A 53 5.20 -22.18 6.87
CA VAL A 53 4.76 -23.50 6.41
C VAL A 53 3.72 -24.03 7.39
N VAL A 54 2.53 -24.39 6.93
CA VAL A 54 1.46 -24.97 7.73
C VAL A 54 1.29 -26.43 7.35
N GLU A 55 1.29 -27.31 8.36
CA GLU A 55 1.20 -28.77 8.20
C GLU A 55 0.06 -29.38 9.02
N GLY A 56 -0.68 -28.56 9.77
CA GLY A 56 -1.80 -29.04 10.55
C GLY A 56 -2.75 -27.95 10.97
N GLN A 57 -3.93 -28.37 11.41
CA GLN A 57 -4.96 -27.48 11.94
C GLN A 57 -5.60 -28.09 13.18
N ARG A 58 -5.80 -27.26 14.20
CA ARG A 58 -6.56 -27.61 15.40
C ARG A 58 -7.54 -26.49 15.70
N GLY A 59 -8.81 -26.71 15.35
CA GLY A 59 -9.85 -25.68 15.46
C GLY A 59 -9.50 -24.44 14.63
N SER A 60 -9.41 -23.27 15.29
CA SER A 60 -9.06 -21.98 14.68
C SER A 60 -7.55 -21.68 14.69
N GLN A 61 -6.70 -22.69 14.91
CA GLN A 61 -5.26 -22.54 14.88
C GLN A 61 -4.66 -23.43 13.79
N TYR A 62 -3.67 -22.89 13.08
CA TYR A 62 -2.78 -23.66 12.23
C TYR A 62 -1.52 -24.03 13.00
N TYR A 63 -1.07 -25.26 12.86
CA TYR A 63 0.24 -25.71 13.28
C TYR A 63 1.19 -25.58 12.09
N GLY A 64 2.31 -24.92 12.31
CA GLY A 64 3.28 -24.64 11.26
C GLY A 64 4.66 -24.31 11.78
N TYR A 65 5.57 -23.99 10.87
CA TYR A 65 6.95 -23.66 11.19
C TYR A 65 7.54 -22.60 10.25
N ILE A 66 8.55 -21.91 10.77
CA ILE A 66 9.48 -21.04 10.02
C ILE A 66 10.91 -21.46 10.32
N TYR A 67 11.86 -20.96 9.54
CA TYR A 67 13.27 -21.06 9.86
C TYR A 67 13.82 -19.67 10.16
N VAL A 68 14.50 -19.53 11.28
CA VAL A 68 15.14 -18.28 11.71
C VAL A 68 16.59 -18.58 12.03
N ASN A 69 17.51 -17.94 11.31
CA ASN A 69 18.96 -18.18 11.42
C ASN A 69 19.30 -19.68 11.25
N GLY A 70 18.63 -20.37 10.33
CA GLY A 70 18.81 -21.81 10.09
C GLY A 70 18.12 -22.74 11.10
N GLU A 71 17.52 -22.22 12.17
CA GLU A 71 16.80 -23.04 13.16
C GLU A 71 15.31 -23.13 12.84
N LYS A 72 14.76 -24.35 12.79
CA LYS A 72 13.32 -24.59 12.69
C LYS A 72 12.62 -24.13 13.97
N LYS A 73 11.60 -23.30 13.81
CA LYS A 73 10.74 -22.79 14.90
C LYS A 73 9.30 -23.15 14.54
N GLU A 74 8.66 -23.98 15.35
CA GLU A 74 7.36 -24.58 15.04
C GLU A 74 6.35 -24.45 16.19
N GLY A 75 5.08 -24.24 15.86
CA GLY A 75 4.08 -23.84 16.82
C GLY A 75 2.71 -23.57 16.20
N TYR A 76 1.82 -23.00 17.01
CA TYR A 76 0.46 -22.67 16.59
C TYR A 76 0.32 -21.18 16.30
N ILE A 77 -0.35 -20.85 15.20
CA ILE A 77 -0.78 -19.49 14.84
C ILE A 77 -2.30 -19.45 14.67
N SER A 78 -2.92 -18.32 15.01
CA SER A 78 -4.34 -18.10 14.71
C SER A 78 -4.58 -18.15 13.21
N SER A 79 -5.58 -18.91 12.76
CA SER A 79 -5.98 -18.94 11.34
C SER A 79 -6.46 -17.58 10.82
N ARG A 80 -6.84 -16.67 11.71
CA ARG A 80 -7.20 -15.29 11.36
C ARG A 80 -5.99 -14.46 10.96
N ASN A 81 -4.79 -14.82 11.40
CA ASN A 81 -3.57 -14.02 11.22
C ASN A 81 -2.79 -14.43 9.97
N VAL A 82 -3.26 -15.45 9.25
CA VAL A 82 -2.58 -15.98 8.07
C VAL A 82 -3.55 -16.25 6.91
N ILE A 83 -3.03 -16.28 5.68
CA ILE A 83 -3.76 -16.64 4.47
C ILE A 83 -2.96 -17.65 3.64
N ALA A 84 -3.61 -18.66 3.07
CA ALA A 84 -2.90 -19.62 2.22
C ALA A 84 -2.39 -18.93 0.95
N TYR A 85 -1.14 -19.21 0.57
CA TYR A 85 -0.63 -18.90 -0.76
C TYR A 85 -0.84 -20.11 -1.66
N VAL A 86 -1.47 -19.87 -2.81
CA VAL A 86 -1.59 -20.86 -3.88
C VAL A 86 -0.64 -20.42 -4.98
N PHE A 87 0.26 -21.32 -5.38
CA PHE A 87 1.20 -21.03 -6.45
C PHE A 87 0.46 -20.71 -7.75
N ASP A 88 0.81 -19.56 -8.31
CA ASP A 88 0.28 -19.06 -9.57
C ASP A 88 1.46 -18.84 -10.51
N GLU A 89 1.62 -19.74 -11.47
CA GLU A 89 2.73 -19.72 -12.43
C GLU A 89 2.76 -18.41 -13.23
N SER A 90 1.59 -17.85 -13.55
CA SER A 90 1.49 -16.62 -14.33
C SER A 90 1.99 -15.42 -13.53
N PHE A 91 1.59 -15.33 -12.26
CA PHE A 91 2.04 -14.31 -11.33
C PHE A 91 3.53 -14.45 -10.99
N GLU A 92 4.03 -15.66 -10.73
CA GLU A 92 5.45 -15.88 -10.42
C GLU A 92 6.34 -15.47 -11.60
N LYS A 93 5.86 -15.68 -12.84
CA LYS A 93 6.52 -15.18 -14.05
C LYS A 93 6.50 -13.64 -14.11
N GLU A 94 5.39 -13.00 -13.75
CA GLU A 94 5.26 -11.53 -13.73
C GLU A 94 6.32 -10.89 -12.82
N ILE A 95 6.54 -11.46 -11.62
CA ILE A 95 7.46 -10.88 -10.64
C ILE A 95 8.93 -11.27 -10.84
N THR A 96 9.29 -11.98 -11.91
CA THR A 96 10.68 -12.38 -12.19
C THR A 96 11.62 -11.19 -12.40
N SER A 97 11.09 -10.08 -12.92
CA SER A 97 11.84 -8.84 -13.15
C SER A 97 12.11 -8.04 -11.87
N PHE A 98 11.55 -8.43 -10.72
CA PHE A 98 11.82 -7.78 -9.44
C PHE A 98 13.00 -8.44 -8.70
N PRO A 99 13.80 -7.65 -7.94
CA PRO A 99 14.77 -8.21 -7.00
C PRO A 99 14.08 -9.09 -5.95
N ASP A 100 14.77 -10.11 -5.45
CA ASP A 100 14.19 -11.10 -4.53
C ASP A 100 13.54 -10.48 -3.29
N SER A 101 14.12 -9.40 -2.76
CA SER A 101 13.59 -8.69 -1.59
C SER A 101 12.19 -8.07 -1.78
N TYR A 102 11.66 -8.02 -3.00
CA TYR A 102 10.31 -7.55 -3.31
C TYR A 102 9.30 -8.70 -3.44
N LYS A 103 9.75 -9.90 -3.84
CA LYS A 103 8.85 -10.99 -4.26
C LYS A 103 7.90 -11.44 -3.17
N GLN A 104 8.36 -11.46 -1.92
CA GLN A 104 7.55 -11.92 -0.80
C GLN A 104 6.39 -10.97 -0.45
N PRO A 105 6.62 -9.65 -0.26
CA PRO A 105 5.52 -8.69 -0.18
C PRO A 105 4.57 -8.73 -1.39
N LEU A 106 5.10 -8.93 -2.60
CA LEU A 106 4.27 -9.03 -3.81
C LEU A 106 3.35 -10.25 -3.79
N ARG A 107 3.83 -11.43 -3.39
CA ARG A 107 2.99 -12.63 -3.19
C ARG A 107 1.85 -12.36 -2.21
N PHE A 108 2.16 -11.65 -1.11
CA PHE A 108 1.15 -11.29 -0.14
C PHE A 108 0.07 -10.38 -0.73
N LEU A 109 0.47 -9.37 -1.51
CA LEU A 109 -0.48 -8.53 -2.22
C LEU A 109 -1.30 -9.31 -3.25
N HIS A 110 -0.68 -10.24 -3.99
CA HIS A 110 -1.38 -11.08 -4.98
C HIS A 110 -2.48 -11.93 -4.35
N VAL A 111 -2.23 -12.50 -3.16
CA VAL A 111 -3.24 -13.25 -2.42
C VAL A 111 -4.43 -12.37 -2.00
N LEU A 112 -4.17 -11.11 -1.65
CA LEU A 112 -5.22 -10.18 -1.25
C LEU A 112 -5.98 -9.60 -2.45
N TYR A 113 -5.26 -9.33 -3.53
CA TYR A 113 -5.71 -8.58 -4.68
C TYR A 113 -5.21 -9.24 -5.98
N PRO A 114 -5.75 -10.40 -6.36
CA PRO A 114 -5.25 -11.21 -7.49
C PRO A 114 -5.42 -10.54 -8.86
N GLU A 115 -6.21 -9.47 -8.93
CA GLU A 115 -6.44 -8.68 -10.14
C GLU A 115 -5.42 -7.53 -10.30
N TRP A 116 -4.50 -7.35 -9.34
CA TRP A 116 -3.45 -6.34 -9.43
C TRP A 116 -2.23 -6.87 -10.18
N ASN A 117 -1.60 -5.98 -10.95
CA ASN A 117 -0.39 -6.25 -11.70
C ASN A 117 0.74 -5.35 -11.20
N TYR A 118 1.95 -5.90 -11.14
CA TYR A 118 3.12 -5.23 -10.57
C TYR A 118 4.18 -5.03 -11.65
N VAL A 119 4.61 -3.79 -11.83
CA VAL A 119 5.59 -3.40 -12.84
C VAL A 119 6.80 -2.76 -12.17
N PRO A 120 8.02 -3.25 -12.40
CA PRO A 120 9.21 -2.62 -11.85
C PRO A 120 9.50 -1.30 -12.56
N LEU A 121 9.86 -0.27 -11.80
CA LEU A 121 10.41 0.98 -12.31
C LEU A 121 11.88 1.11 -11.89
N SER A 122 12.80 0.80 -12.79
CA SER A 122 14.23 1.01 -12.55
C SER A 122 14.55 2.51 -12.50
N THR A 123 14.88 3.04 -11.33
CA THR A 123 15.13 4.48 -11.17
C THR A 123 16.50 4.91 -11.69
N SER A 124 17.45 3.96 -11.79
CA SER A 124 18.88 4.23 -12.03
C SER A 124 19.56 5.11 -10.96
N LEU A 125 18.88 5.35 -9.83
CA LEU A 125 19.37 6.18 -8.73
C LEU A 125 19.94 5.34 -7.59
N ASP A 126 21.03 5.82 -6.98
CA ASP A 126 21.54 5.26 -5.73
C ASP A 126 20.60 5.59 -4.56
N PHE A 127 20.27 4.57 -3.78
CA PHE A 127 19.32 4.69 -2.68
C PHE A 127 19.78 5.67 -1.58
N ASN A 128 21.04 5.64 -1.18
CA ASN A 128 21.57 6.45 -0.09
C ASN A 128 21.76 7.91 -0.50
N ASP A 129 22.20 8.15 -1.73
CA ASP A 129 22.28 9.49 -2.29
C ASP A 129 20.89 10.11 -2.40
N THR A 130 19.91 9.34 -2.90
CA THR A 130 18.51 9.78 -3.00
C THR A 130 17.92 10.08 -1.62
N ALA A 131 18.17 9.24 -0.62
CA ALA A 131 17.72 9.50 0.75
C ALA A 131 18.31 10.81 1.31
N SER A 132 19.57 11.10 1.02
CA SER A 132 20.23 12.34 1.45
C SER A 132 19.59 13.57 0.78
N ILE A 133 19.26 13.48 -0.52
CA ILE A 133 18.50 14.52 -1.24
C ILE A 133 17.16 14.77 -0.55
N PHE A 134 16.40 13.71 -0.26
CA PHE A 134 15.06 13.85 0.32
C PHE A 134 15.04 14.25 1.78
N GLN A 135 16.13 14.03 2.52
CA GLN A 135 16.30 14.61 3.86
C GLN A 135 16.17 16.13 3.78
N SER A 136 16.91 16.77 2.87
CA SER A 136 16.90 18.24 2.69
C SER A 136 15.60 18.81 2.12
N LYS A 137 14.67 17.97 1.64
CA LYS A 137 13.42 18.40 0.98
C LYS A 137 12.14 18.00 1.70
N SER A 138 12.19 17.02 2.59
CA SER A 138 10.98 16.50 3.24
C SER A 138 10.82 17.01 4.67
N LEU A 139 9.56 17.10 5.08
CA LEU A 139 9.13 17.52 6.41
C LEU A 139 8.28 16.42 7.05
N ILE A 140 8.18 16.47 8.37
CA ILE A 140 7.41 15.51 9.17
C ILE A 140 6.80 16.21 10.39
N ASP A 141 5.57 15.85 10.75
CA ASP A 141 4.79 16.45 11.85
C ASP A 141 4.92 15.61 13.14
N THR A 142 6.11 15.58 13.73
CA THR A 142 6.33 14.83 14.98
C THR A 142 7.44 15.47 15.81
N ASN A 143 7.39 15.24 17.12
CA ASN A 143 8.44 15.61 18.05
C ASN A 143 9.35 14.43 18.43
N ASP A 144 9.17 13.25 17.81
CA ASP A 144 10.01 12.08 18.08
C ASP A 144 11.43 12.29 17.51
N SER A 145 12.42 12.30 18.39
CA SER A 145 13.82 12.57 18.06
C SER A 145 14.45 11.55 17.11
N SER A 146 13.89 10.34 16.99
CA SER A 146 14.34 9.34 16.01
C SER A 146 13.91 9.68 14.57
N MET A 147 12.85 10.49 14.43
CA MET A 147 12.18 10.80 13.17
C MET A 147 12.56 12.17 12.60
N ILE A 148 13.07 13.07 13.42
CA ILE A 148 13.43 14.45 13.04
C ILE A 148 14.94 14.66 13.04
N ALA A 149 15.42 15.53 12.15
CA ALA A 149 16.83 15.94 12.14
C ALA A 149 17.14 16.96 13.25
N SER A 150 16.18 17.81 13.58
CA SER A 150 16.20 18.76 14.70
C SER A 150 14.76 19.10 15.10
N PRO A 151 14.54 19.66 16.31
CA PRO A 151 13.21 20.13 16.73
C PRO A 151 12.78 21.46 16.07
N ASP A 152 13.58 22.00 15.15
CA ASP A 152 13.28 23.28 14.51
C ASP A 152 12.08 23.17 13.57
N ILE A 153 11.09 24.03 13.77
CA ILE A 153 9.92 24.13 12.91
C ILE A 153 10.31 24.87 11.64
N ILE A 154 10.16 24.20 10.50
CA ILE A 154 10.48 24.72 9.17
C ILE A 154 9.24 25.33 8.52
N GLU A 155 8.05 24.77 8.77
CA GLU A 155 6.80 25.20 8.15
C GLU A 155 5.62 25.09 9.14
N GLY A 156 4.71 26.07 9.10
CA GLY A 156 3.52 26.09 9.95
C GLY A 156 3.87 26.09 11.45
N GLN A 157 3.20 25.23 12.22
CA GLN A 157 3.38 25.14 13.68
C GLN A 157 4.07 23.85 14.14
N THR A 158 4.16 22.83 13.27
CA THR A 158 4.55 21.47 13.67
C THR A 158 5.51 20.77 12.71
N TRP A 159 5.77 21.33 11.52
CA TRP A 159 6.54 20.61 10.51
C TRP A 159 8.04 20.82 10.69
N CYS A 160 8.72 19.75 11.09
CA CYS A 160 10.16 19.73 11.28
C CYS A 160 10.86 18.99 10.13
N ARG A 161 12.16 19.22 9.98
CA ARG A 161 13.01 18.49 9.05
C ARG A 161 13.07 17.00 9.43
N VAL A 162 12.82 16.10 8.48
CA VAL A 162 12.89 14.65 8.71
C VAL A 162 14.34 14.15 8.90
N SER A 163 14.54 13.13 9.74
CA SER A 163 15.85 12.48 9.92
C SER A 163 16.21 11.62 8.70
N LEU A 164 17.51 11.38 8.46
CA LEU A 164 17.94 10.54 7.33
C LEU A 164 17.39 9.11 7.44
N ASN A 165 17.31 8.55 8.65
CA ASN A 165 16.78 7.20 8.87
C ASN A 165 15.28 7.15 8.56
N ALA A 166 14.52 8.19 8.90
CA ALA A 166 13.11 8.28 8.52
C ALA A 166 12.94 8.38 7.00
N VAL A 167 13.77 9.16 6.31
CA VAL A 167 13.73 9.17 4.83
C VAL A 167 14.02 7.79 4.26
N ARG A 168 15.07 7.10 4.73
CA ARG A 168 15.38 5.74 4.27
C ARG A 168 14.20 4.79 4.45
N TYR A 169 13.48 4.87 5.57
CA TYR A 169 12.28 4.05 5.76
C TYR A 169 11.19 4.35 4.72
N PHE A 170 10.81 5.62 4.55
CA PHE A 170 9.69 5.99 3.68
C PHE A 170 10.03 5.93 2.18
N LEU A 171 11.31 6.10 1.83
CA LEU A 171 11.84 5.96 0.47
C LEU A 171 12.01 4.50 0.05
N ASP A 172 12.11 3.56 0.99
CA ASP A 172 12.20 2.14 0.64
C ASP A 172 10.84 1.63 0.16
N PRO A 173 10.67 1.29 -1.14
CA PRO A 173 9.37 0.92 -1.67
C PRO A 173 8.83 -0.35 -1.00
N ARG A 174 9.71 -1.24 -0.55
CA ARG A 174 9.37 -2.51 0.11
C ARG A 174 8.60 -2.30 1.40
N ASN A 175 8.85 -1.20 2.10
CA ASN A 175 8.16 -0.87 3.36
C ASN A 175 6.70 -0.45 3.18
N GLY A 176 6.26 -0.15 1.95
CA GLY A 176 4.87 0.11 1.64
C GLY A 176 4.19 -0.97 0.80
N LEU A 177 4.86 -2.10 0.53
CA LEU A 177 4.25 -3.27 -0.12
C LEU A 177 3.43 -4.09 0.89
N ASP A 178 2.43 -3.44 1.46
CA ASP A 178 1.52 -4.05 2.44
C ASP A 178 0.05 -3.82 2.08
N ALA A 179 -0.84 -4.47 2.83
CA ALA A 179 -2.28 -4.45 2.58
C ALA A 179 -2.92 -3.06 2.60
N TYR A 180 -2.25 -2.05 3.17
CA TYR A 180 -2.77 -0.70 3.42
C TYR A 180 -2.14 0.36 2.52
N HIS A 181 -0.86 0.21 2.17
CA HIS A 181 -0.06 1.27 1.57
C HIS A 181 0.34 1.01 0.11
N ALA A 182 0.19 -0.22 -0.39
CA ALA A 182 0.66 -0.57 -1.73
C ALA A 182 0.05 0.28 -2.87
N LEU A 183 -1.16 0.83 -2.66
CA LEU A 183 -1.79 1.75 -3.61
C LEU A 183 -1.04 3.07 -3.79
N MET A 184 -0.02 3.38 -2.97
CA MET A 184 0.85 4.52 -3.25
C MET A 184 1.65 4.37 -4.56
N PHE A 185 1.78 3.13 -5.06
CA PHE A 185 2.40 2.78 -6.33
C PHE A 185 1.40 2.65 -7.48
N GLU A 186 0.10 2.78 -7.22
CA GLU A 186 -0.90 2.65 -8.28
C GLU A 186 -0.67 3.71 -9.37
N LYS A 187 -0.71 3.27 -10.63
CA LYS A 187 -0.65 4.15 -11.77
C LYS A 187 -1.86 5.06 -11.81
N LEU A 188 -1.62 6.36 -11.78
CA LEU A 188 -2.65 7.40 -11.81
C LEU A 188 -3.05 7.83 -13.23
N THR A 189 -2.61 7.11 -14.25
CA THR A 189 -3.06 7.22 -15.64
C THR A 189 -4.45 6.61 -15.82
N TYR A 190 -5.07 6.83 -16.98
CA TYR A 190 -6.37 6.24 -17.28
C TYR A 190 -6.34 4.71 -17.16
N ASN A 191 -7.34 4.16 -16.48
CA ASN A 191 -7.52 2.73 -16.28
C ASN A 191 -8.93 2.33 -16.77
N SER A 192 -9.00 1.61 -17.88
CA SER A 192 -10.27 1.17 -18.48
C SER A 192 -11.06 0.17 -17.63
N SER A 193 -10.43 -0.43 -16.60
CA SER A 193 -11.12 -1.28 -15.63
C SER A 193 -11.99 -0.46 -14.65
N GLU A 194 -11.78 0.85 -14.57
CA GLU A 194 -12.65 1.79 -13.85
C GLU A 194 -13.83 2.15 -14.76
N THR A 195 -14.84 1.29 -14.82
CA THR A 195 -15.97 1.49 -15.74
C THR A 195 -16.90 2.62 -15.27
N LEU A 196 -17.84 3.02 -16.12
CA LEU A 196 -18.87 4.00 -15.76
C LEU A 196 -19.61 3.60 -14.47
N GLN A 197 -19.81 2.30 -14.21
CA GLN A 197 -20.49 1.84 -13.00
C GLN A 197 -19.68 2.12 -11.73
N GLU A 198 -18.36 1.95 -11.77
CA GLU A 198 -17.44 2.32 -10.69
C GLU A 198 -17.53 3.82 -10.42
N GLY A 199 -17.48 4.66 -11.46
CA GLY A 199 -17.66 6.10 -11.33
C GLY A 199 -18.99 6.47 -10.67
N LYS A 200 -20.08 5.81 -11.06
CA LYS A 200 -21.41 5.99 -10.42
C LYS A 200 -21.42 5.57 -8.96
N ARG A 201 -20.75 4.46 -8.60
CA ARG A 201 -20.62 4.04 -7.19
C ARG A 201 -19.85 5.08 -6.38
N MET A 202 -18.70 5.54 -6.88
CA MET A 202 -17.88 6.54 -6.20
C MET A 202 -18.60 7.87 -5.97
N LEU A 203 -19.44 8.29 -6.91
CA LEU A 203 -20.19 9.54 -6.82
C LEU A 203 -21.49 9.41 -6.01
N ALA A 204 -21.95 8.20 -5.71
CA ALA A 204 -23.22 7.97 -5.02
C ALA A 204 -23.24 8.66 -3.65
N GLY A 205 -24.33 9.37 -3.36
CA GLY A 205 -24.48 10.13 -2.11
C GLY A 205 -23.72 11.46 -2.06
N THR A 206 -23.10 11.88 -3.17
CA THR A 206 -22.48 13.21 -3.31
C THR A 206 -23.36 14.15 -4.12
N GLU A 207 -23.05 15.46 -4.07
CA GLU A 207 -23.64 16.51 -4.92
C GLU A 207 -23.37 16.30 -6.42
N MET A 208 -22.43 15.41 -6.77
CA MET A 208 -22.07 15.05 -8.13
C MET A 208 -22.61 13.66 -8.52
N SER A 209 -23.74 13.24 -7.94
CA SER A 209 -24.43 12.00 -8.32
C SER A 209 -25.52 12.25 -9.37
N GLY A 210 -25.77 11.25 -10.22
CA GLY A 210 -26.83 11.29 -11.23
C GLY A 210 -26.54 12.26 -12.38
N ILE A 211 -27.56 13.00 -12.82
CA ILE A 211 -27.49 13.86 -14.01
C ILE A 211 -27.02 15.26 -13.63
N GLU A 212 -25.98 15.74 -14.29
CA GLU A 212 -25.52 17.12 -14.16
C GLU A 212 -26.54 18.09 -14.79
N PRO A 213 -27.00 19.13 -14.07
CA PRO A 213 -28.12 19.97 -14.52
C PRO A 213 -27.94 20.72 -15.84
N GLN A 214 -26.73 21.14 -16.21
CA GLN A 214 -26.48 21.96 -17.41
C GLN A 214 -26.30 21.12 -18.67
N SER A 215 -25.38 20.17 -18.61
CA SER A 215 -25.01 19.27 -19.70
C SER A 215 -26.04 18.18 -19.97
N LYS A 216 -26.90 17.86 -19.00
CA LYS A 216 -27.85 16.73 -19.03
C LYS A 216 -27.19 15.35 -19.18
N LYS A 217 -25.88 15.27 -18.93
CA LYS A 217 -25.10 14.02 -18.90
C LYS A 217 -25.00 13.50 -17.48
N ASP A 218 -24.75 12.21 -17.32
CA ASP A 218 -24.42 11.64 -16.02
C ASP A 218 -23.05 12.18 -15.56
N TRP A 219 -22.92 12.58 -14.30
CA TRP A 219 -21.64 13.06 -13.77
C TRP A 219 -20.52 12.04 -13.96
N ALA A 220 -20.80 10.74 -13.78
CA ALA A 220 -19.81 9.70 -14.00
C ALA A 220 -19.36 9.63 -15.48
N GLU A 221 -20.23 10.01 -16.42
CA GLU A 221 -19.87 10.10 -17.84
C GLU A 221 -18.92 11.27 -18.10
N LEU A 222 -19.13 12.42 -17.44
CA LEU A 222 -18.22 13.57 -17.53
C LEU A 222 -16.82 13.21 -17.02
N TYR A 223 -16.74 12.53 -15.87
CA TYR A 223 -15.46 12.08 -15.31
C TYR A 223 -14.79 11.01 -16.16
N ARG A 224 -15.54 10.01 -16.64
CA ARG A 224 -14.99 8.97 -17.51
C ARG A 224 -14.43 9.57 -18.80
N HIS A 225 -15.19 10.46 -19.45
CA HIS A 225 -14.73 11.14 -20.66
C HIS A 225 -13.46 11.96 -20.39
N SER A 226 -13.42 12.70 -19.27
CA SER A 226 -12.25 13.49 -18.91
C SER A 226 -11.02 12.64 -18.58
N ALA A 227 -11.23 11.51 -17.89
CA ALA A 227 -10.19 10.53 -17.57
C ALA A 227 -9.58 9.94 -18.85
N GLU A 228 -10.42 9.54 -19.80
CA GLU A 228 -10.02 9.01 -21.12
C GLU A 228 -9.20 10.02 -21.92
N VAL A 229 -9.72 11.23 -22.11
CA VAL A 229 -9.10 12.26 -22.96
C VAL A 229 -7.77 12.75 -22.37
N ASN A 230 -7.67 12.86 -21.05
CA ASN A 230 -6.47 13.40 -20.39
C ASN A 230 -5.51 12.32 -19.88
N ASN A 231 -5.79 11.04 -20.14
CA ASN A 231 -5.00 9.90 -19.66
C ASN A 231 -4.72 9.97 -18.15
N ILE A 232 -5.77 10.14 -17.35
CA ILE A 232 -5.71 10.25 -15.89
C ILE A 232 -6.75 9.34 -15.24
N SER A 233 -6.47 8.79 -14.07
CA SER A 233 -7.35 7.88 -13.34
C SER A 233 -8.69 8.57 -13.04
N MET A 234 -9.79 7.88 -13.36
CA MET A 234 -11.13 8.39 -13.04
C MET A 234 -11.32 8.43 -11.52
N SER A 235 -10.83 7.41 -10.81
CA SER A 235 -10.85 7.40 -9.34
C SER A 235 -10.13 8.61 -8.75
N LEU A 236 -8.94 8.96 -9.25
CA LEU A 236 -8.19 10.13 -8.77
C LEU A 236 -8.99 11.42 -8.96
N LEU A 237 -9.58 11.61 -10.14
CA LEU A 237 -10.39 12.79 -10.44
C LEU A 237 -11.59 12.90 -9.50
N ILE A 238 -12.37 11.82 -9.36
CA ILE A 238 -13.57 11.81 -8.52
C ILE A 238 -13.20 12.05 -7.05
N THR A 239 -12.19 11.36 -6.52
CA THR A 239 -11.78 11.53 -5.12
C THR A 239 -11.32 12.95 -4.84
N ARG A 240 -10.53 13.58 -5.72
CA ARG A 240 -10.13 14.99 -5.57
C ARG A 240 -11.33 15.92 -5.63
N ALA A 241 -12.22 15.75 -6.60
CA ALA A 241 -13.41 16.56 -6.71
C ALA A 241 -14.30 16.48 -5.47
N ILE A 242 -14.50 15.28 -4.91
CA ILE A 242 -15.28 15.09 -3.67
C ILE A 242 -14.61 15.82 -2.50
N GLN A 243 -13.30 15.64 -2.33
CA GLN A 243 -12.53 16.30 -1.26
C GLN A 243 -12.68 17.82 -1.35
N GLU A 244 -12.42 18.41 -2.53
CA GLU A 244 -12.45 19.86 -2.75
C GLU A 244 -13.86 20.46 -2.68
N GLN A 245 -14.89 19.69 -3.01
CA GLN A 245 -16.27 20.19 -3.08
C GLN A 245 -17.14 19.71 -1.92
N THR A 246 -16.53 19.23 -0.83
CA THR A 246 -17.25 18.80 0.38
C THR A 246 -18.20 19.91 0.85
N GLY A 247 -19.50 19.61 0.93
CA GLY A 247 -20.54 20.58 1.31
C GLY A 247 -21.00 21.53 0.19
N GLY A 248 -20.62 21.27 -1.06
CA GLY A 248 -21.06 22.05 -2.21
C GLY A 248 -20.38 23.41 -2.34
N GLY A 249 -19.04 23.42 -2.31
CA GLY A 249 -18.20 24.62 -2.41
C GLY A 249 -18.47 25.48 -3.66
N LEU A 250 -17.94 26.70 -3.66
CA LEU A 250 -18.18 27.67 -4.75
C LEU A 250 -17.68 27.13 -6.11
N GLY A 251 -16.62 26.32 -6.12
CA GLY A 251 -16.11 25.67 -7.31
C GLY A 251 -17.15 24.79 -8.04
N LEU A 252 -18.00 24.09 -7.29
CA LEU A 252 -19.10 23.27 -7.80
C LEU A 252 -20.36 24.10 -8.12
N ARG A 253 -20.73 25.03 -7.24
CA ARG A 253 -21.93 25.87 -7.41
C ARG A 253 -21.80 26.88 -8.56
N GLY A 254 -20.57 27.31 -8.81
CA GLY A 254 -20.20 28.34 -9.76
C GLY A 254 -20.21 29.73 -9.13
N GLY A 255 -19.28 30.58 -9.57
CA GLY A 255 -19.16 31.96 -9.13
C GLY A 255 -18.91 32.93 -10.29
N HIS A 256 -19.18 34.21 -10.08
CA HIS A 256 -18.84 35.27 -11.04
C HIS A 256 -17.39 35.72 -10.86
N ALA A 257 -16.73 36.10 -11.95
CA ALA A 257 -15.41 36.70 -11.89
C ALA A 257 -15.46 38.05 -11.13
N ARG A 258 -14.46 38.37 -10.31
CA ARG A 258 -14.42 39.62 -9.52
C ARG A 258 -14.57 40.88 -10.38
N ASN A 259 -14.00 40.87 -11.57
CA ASN A 259 -14.04 41.99 -12.51
C ASN A 259 -15.30 42.02 -13.40
N ASN A 260 -16.17 41.01 -13.32
CA ASN A 260 -17.44 40.98 -14.05
C ASN A 260 -18.55 40.29 -13.22
N PRO A 261 -19.07 40.94 -12.16
CA PRO A 261 -20.07 40.34 -11.27
C PRO A 261 -21.43 40.05 -11.92
N GLN A 262 -21.70 40.58 -13.12
CA GLN A 262 -22.92 40.35 -13.91
C GLN A 262 -22.68 39.37 -15.08
N GLY A 263 -21.47 38.83 -15.20
CA GLY A 263 -21.09 37.90 -16.26
C GLY A 263 -21.62 36.48 -16.06
N PRO A 264 -21.20 35.51 -16.89
CA PRO A 264 -21.55 34.10 -16.67
C PRO A 264 -20.96 33.57 -15.36
N LEU A 265 -21.46 32.43 -14.91
CA LEU A 265 -20.86 31.65 -13.83
C LEU A 265 -19.70 30.82 -14.37
N PHE A 266 -18.64 30.70 -13.58
CA PHE A 266 -17.50 29.84 -13.84
C PHE A 266 -17.35 28.79 -12.75
N TYR A 267 -16.81 27.63 -13.10
CA TYR A 267 -16.72 26.45 -12.24
C TYR A 267 -15.27 26.03 -12.05
N ASN A 268 -14.92 25.57 -10.86
CA ASN A 268 -13.58 25.10 -10.53
C ASN A 268 -13.63 23.91 -9.55
N ILE A 269 -13.93 22.74 -10.10
CA ILE A 269 -14.18 21.51 -9.33
C ILE A 269 -12.95 21.05 -8.53
N TYR A 270 -11.75 21.35 -8.99
CA TYR A 270 -10.49 20.94 -8.36
C TYR A 270 -9.76 22.07 -7.64
N ASN A 271 -10.45 23.21 -7.41
CA ASN A 271 -9.92 24.36 -6.68
C ASN A 271 -8.58 24.91 -7.23
N ILE A 272 -8.36 24.79 -8.54
CA ILE A 272 -7.09 25.16 -9.18
C ILE A 272 -6.90 26.68 -9.13
N GLY A 273 -5.78 27.13 -8.57
CA GLY A 273 -5.45 28.56 -8.45
C GLY A 273 -6.13 29.27 -7.27
N ALA A 274 -6.84 28.55 -6.40
CA ALA A 274 -7.44 29.09 -5.18
C ALA A 274 -6.40 29.24 -4.05
N ASN A 275 -5.51 30.22 -4.19
CA ASN A 275 -4.39 30.38 -3.26
C ASN A 275 -4.78 30.95 -1.89
N SER A 276 -5.73 31.90 -1.87
CA SER A 276 -6.16 32.56 -0.63
C SER A 276 -7.67 32.46 -0.38
N SER A 277 -8.46 32.17 -1.41
CA SER A 277 -9.91 31.97 -1.31
C SER A 277 -10.47 31.25 -2.54
N ASP A 278 -11.68 30.71 -2.41
CA ASP A 278 -12.44 30.14 -3.54
C ASP A 278 -12.60 31.14 -4.70
N GLN A 279 -12.69 32.44 -4.41
CA GLN A 279 -12.84 33.48 -5.42
C GLN A 279 -11.60 33.59 -6.33
N ASP A 280 -10.40 33.32 -5.81
CA ASP A 280 -9.20 33.25 -6.65
C ASP A 280 -9.32 32.09 -7.66
N GLY A 281 -9.88 30.95 -7.21
CA GLY A 281 -10.18 29.83 -8.08
C GLY A 281 -11.24 30.15 -9.14
N ILE A 282 -12.26 30.93 -8.81
CA ILE A 282 -13.27 31.38 -9.78
C ILE A 282 -12.68 32.30 -10.84
N ASP A 283 -11.82 33.24 -10.46
CA ASP A 283 -11.17 34.12 -11.43
C ASP A 283 -10.18 33.37 -12.32
N PHE A 284 -9.49 32.37 -11.75
CA PHE A 284 -8.67 31.45 -12.54
C PHE A 284 -9.53 30.74 -13.59
N ALA A 285 -10.65 30.13 -13.17
CA ALA A 285 -11.60 29.47 -14.06
C ALA A 285 -12.16 30.41 -15.14
N ALA A 286 -12.46 31.66 -14.79
CA ALA A 286 -12.91 32.70 -15.71
C ALA A 286 -11.85 33.01 -16.78
N SER A 287 -10.57 33.16 -16.38
CA SER A 287 -9.46 33.38 -17.32
C SER A 287 -9.25 32.21 -18.30
N ARG A 288 -9.76 31.02 -17.96
CA ARG A 288 -9.70 29.80 -18.77
C ARG A 288 -11.02 29.44 -19.46
N ASN A 289 -12.05 30.29 -19.31
CA ASN A 289 -13.38 30.09 -19.86
C ASN A 289 -14.06 28.77 -19.44
N TRP A 290 -13.94 28.41 -18.15
CA TRP A 290 -14.61 27.24 -17.57
C TRP A 290 -16.05 27.59 -17.14
N ASP A 291 -16.85 28.00 -18.10
CA ASP A 291 -18.24 28.48 -17.95
C ASP A 291 -19.28 27.35 -17.78
N THR A 292 -18.84 26.09 -17.73
CA THR A 292 -19.67 24.90 -17.48
C THR A 292 -18.87 23.91 -16.62
N ARG A 293 -19.58 23.07 -15.86
CA ARG A 293 -18.95 21.99 -15.07
C ARG A 293 -18.23 20.97 -15.94
N GLU A 294 -18.75 20.67 -17.13
CA GLU A 294 -18.09 19.79 -18.09
C GLU A 294 -16.72 20.34 -18.51
N LYS A 295 -16.62 21.64 -18.83
CA LYS A 295 -15.32 22.28 -19.12
C LYS A 295 -14.41 22.30 -17.90
N ALA A 296 -14.93 22.61 -16.71
CA ALA A 296 -14.14 22.63 -15.49
C ALA A 296 -13.56 21.26 -15.13
N ILE A 297 -14.35 20.18 -15.27
CA ILE A 297 -13.87 18.80 -15.14
C ILE A 297 -12.83 18.51 -16.23
N LEU A 298 -13.15 18.74 -17.50
CA LEU A 298 -12.28 18.37 -18.61
C LEU A 298 -10.91 19.06 -18.55
N TYR A 299 -10.90 20.38 -18.44
CA TYR A 299 -9.68 21.19 -18.48
C TYR A 299 -8.98 21.27 -17.12
N GLY A 300 -9.71 21.14 -16.02
CA GLY A 300 -9.11 20.97 -14.71
C GLY A 300 -8.35 19.65 -14.61
N SER A 301 -8.91 18.55 -15.14
CA SER A 301 -8.22 17.26 -15.21
C SER A 301 -7.00 17.33 -16.11
N LYS A 302 -7.08 18.05 -17.25
CA LYS A 302 -5.91 18.34 -18.09
C LYS A 302 -4.80 19.04 -17.29
N TYR A 303 -5.15 20.05 -16.50
CA TYR A 303 -4.18 20.76 -15.67
C TYR A 303 -3.52 19.83 -14.63
N LEU A 304 -4.28 18.94 -14.00
CA LEU A 304 -3.73 17.94 -13.07
C LEU A 304 -2.80 16.95 -13.79
N ALA A 305 -3.21 16.44 -14.95
CA ALA A 305 -2.41 15.52 -15.75
C ALA A 305 -1.10 16.16 -16.24
N ASP A 306 -1.18 17.37 -16.83
CA ASP A 306 -0.04 18.10 -17.39
C ASP A 306 1.03 18.46 -16.35
N ASN A 307 0.62 18.65 -15.09
CA ASN A 307 1.54 19.03 -14.03
C ASN A 307 2.28 17.85 -13.41
N TYR A 308 1.68 16.65 -13.38
CA TYR A 308 2.25 15.52 -12.65
C TYR A 308 2.37 14.27 -13.53
N ILE A 309 1.24 13.81 -14.08
CA ILE A 309 1.17 12.53 -14.78
C ILE A 309 2.02 12.53 -16.06
N THR A 310 1.89 13.56 -16.90
CA THR A 310 2.66 13.66 -18.16
C THR A 310 4.15 13.91 -17.92
N LYS A 311 4.51 14.38 -16.72
CA LYS A 311 5.90 14.53 -16.26
C LYS A 311 6.46 13.26 -15.64
N GLY A 312 5.79 12.11 -15.76
CA GLY A 312 6.27 10.84 -15.21
C GLY A 312 5.96 10.61 -13.73
N GLN A 313 5.25 11.51 -13.05
CA GLN A 313 4.86 11.37 -11.65
C GLN A 313 3.53 10.65 -11.51
N ASN A 314 3.50 9.42 -12.03
CA ASN A 314 2.29 8.66 -12.25
C ASN A 314 1.86 7.79 -11.06
N SER A 315 2.24 8.16 -9.84
CA SER A 315 1.78 7.51 -8.60
C SER A 315 1.95 8.47 -7.43
N LEU A 316 1.27 8.22 -6.31
CA LEU A 316 1.46 9.05 -5.11
C LEU A 316 2.93 9.02 -4.64
N TYR A 317 3.57 7.86 -4.77
CA TYR A 317 4.99 7.71 -4.48
C TYR A 317 5.84 8.63 -5.38
N LEU A 318 5.62 8.61 -6.70
CA LEU A 318 6.39 9.43 -7.63
C LEU A 318 6.07 10.93 -7.53
N GLN A 319 4.85 11.28 -7.12
CA GLN A 319 4.51 12.67 -6.80
C GLN A 319 5.26 13.19 -5.57
N LYS A 320 5.56 12.33 -4.58
CA LYS A 320 6.37 12.70 -3.41
C LYS A 320 7.86 12.69 -3.67
N PHE A 321 8.36 11.62 -4.29
CA PHE A 321 9.79 11.32 -4.38
C PHE A 321 10.39 11.62 -5.74
N ASP A 322 9.59 11.89 -6.79
CA ASP A 322 10.10 12.37 -8.08
C ASP A 322 11.32 11.57 -8.61
N VAL A 323 11.31 10.24 -8.44
CA VAL A 323 12.43 9.33 -8.75
C VAL A 323 12.29 8.62 -10.09
N HIS A 324 11.39 9.10 -10.95
CA HIS A 324 11.16 8.54 -12.28
C HIS A 324 12.24 8.98 -13.29
N ASN A 325 13.12 9.92 -12.91
CA ASN A 325 14.19 10.47 -13.74
C ASN A 325 15.49 10.61 -12.92
N ASN A 326 16.60 10.94 -13.60
CA ASN A 326 17.94 11.03 -13.00
C ASN A 326 18.19 12.33 -12.20
N ASN A 327 17.17 13.17 -11.99
CA ASN A 327 17.25 14.45 -11.31
C ASN A 327 16.17 14.58 -10.22
N PRO A 328 16.26 13.79 -9.13
CA PRO A 328 15.15 13.64 -8.19
C PRO A 328 14.88 14.87 -7.32
N GLY A 329 13.59 15.06 -7.00
CA GLY A 329 13.11 16.05 -6.04
C GLY A 329 13.12 17.48 -6.56
N HIS A 330 13.05 17.69 -7.88
CA HIS A 330 12.92 19.03 -8.46
C HIS A 330 11.46 19.47 -8.61
N HIS A 331 10.54 18.50 -8.66
CA HIS A 331 9.11 18.77 -8.85
C HIS A 331 8.26 17.90 -7.90
N TYR A 332 8.40 18.02 -6.58
CA TYR A 332 7.58 17.21 -5.66
C TYR A 332 6.27 17.91 -5.30
N TYR A 333 5.17 17.15 -5.29
CA TYR A 333 3.82 17.63 -4.94
C TYR A 333 3.72 18.10 -3.49
N MET A 334 4.50 17.49 -2.59
CA MET A 334 4.32 17.63 -1.15
C MET A 334 5.61 17.47 -0.35
N SER A 335 5.76 18.28 0.70
CA SER A 335 6.88 18.23 1.64
C SER A 335 6.73 17.09 2.66
N ASN A 336 5.50 16.78 3.09
CA ASN A 336 5.21 15.72 4.07
C ASN A 336 5.69 14.33 3.59
N ILE A 337 6.65 13.75 4.31
CA ILE A 337 7.24 12.43 4.00
C ILE A 337 6.23 11.27 4.12
N ARG A 338 5.19 11.41 4.96
CA ARG A 338 4.19 10.36 5.22
C ARG A 338 3.00 10.39 4.25
N ALA A 339 2.87 11.44 3.46
CA ALA A 339 1.66 11.68 2.69
C ALA A 339 1.26 10.53 1.75
N PRO A 340 2.19 9.90 0.98
CA PRO A 340 1.83 8.74 0.13
C PRO A 340 1.20 7.58 0.91
N TYR A 341 1.69 7.31 2.13
CA TYR A 341 1.15 6.24 2.98
C TYR A 341 -0.27 6.58 3.46
N SER A 342 -0.48 7.79 3.99
CA SER A 342 -1.81 8.20 4.46
C SER A 342 -2.84 8.26 3.32
N GLU A 343 -2.43 8.75 2.14
CA GLU A 343 -3.30 8.87 0.98
C GLU A 343 -3.64 7.50 0.39
N ALA A 344 -2.67 6.59 0.26
CA ALA A 344 -2.92 5.20 -0.16
C ALA A 344 -3.91 4.47 0.76
N LYS A 345 -3.79 4.68 2.07
CA LYS A 345 -4.76 4.12 3.04
C LYS A 345 -6.17 4.65 2.81
N ASN A 346 -6.30 5.93 2.47
CA ASN A 346 -7.59 6.53 2.14
C ASN A 346 -8.13 6.03 0.80
N MET A 347 -7.27 5.87 -0.22
CA MET A 347 -7.64 5.22 -1.49
C MET A 347 -8.19 3.82 -1.25
N LEU A 348 -7.50 3.01 -0.45
CA LEU A 348 -7.96 1.64 -0.13
C LEU A 348 -9.33 1.64 0.55
N ARG A 349 -9.54 2.53 1.53
CA ARG A 349 -10.83 2.67 2.21
C ARG A 349 -11.93 3.05 1.21
N GLY A 350 -11.64 4.00 0.31
CA GLY A 350 -12.55 4.42 -0.75
C GLY A 350 -12.90 3.29 -1.71
N TYR A 351 -11.92 2.49 -2.14
CA TYR A 351 -12.18 1.36 -3.02
C TYR A 351 -13.02 0.27 -2.35
N LYS A 352 -12.72 -0.07 -1.09
CA LYS A 352 -13.51 -1.05 -0.33
C LYS A 352 -14.94 -0.55 -0.08
N SER A 353 -15.11 0.71 0.32
CA SER A 353 -16.46 1.26 0.57
C SER A 353 -17.32 1.32 -0.69
N ASN A 354 -16.70 1.39 -1.86
CA ASN A 354 -17.37 1.43 -3.16
C ASN A 354 -17.42 0.07 -3.88
N ASN A 355 -17.04 -1.02 -3.21
CA ASN A 355 -16.96 -2.38 -3.76
C ASN A 355 -16.16 -2.41 -5.08
N MET A 356 -14.92 -1.92 -5.04
CA MET A 356 -14.02 -1.81 -6.19
C MET A 356 -12.82 -2.77 -6.09
N ASP A 357 -12.92 -3.81 -5.27
CA ASP A 357 -11.83 -4.80 -5.09
C ASP A 357 -11.55 -5.62 -6.36
N HIS A 358 -12.54 -5.71 -7.28
CA HIS A 358 -12.41 -6.40 -8.58
C HIS A 358 -11.76 -5.54 -9.67
N VAL A 359 -11.51 -4.26 -9.42
CA VAL A 359 -10.90 -3.38 -10.41
C VAL A 359 -9.43 -3.75 -10.54
N LYS A 360 -9.01 -4.10 -11.76
CA LYS A 360 -7.59 -4.34 -12.07
C LYS A 360 -6.79 -3.08 -11.89
N ARG A 361 -5.65 -3.17 -11.21
CA ARG A 361 -4.77 -2.02 -10.91
C ARG A 361 -3.34 -2.36 -11.28
N ILE A 362 -2.63 -1.39 -11.83
CA ILE A 362 -1.22 -1.52 -12.16
C ILE A 362 -0.45 -0.74 -11.12
N LEU A 363 0.44 -1.41 -10.38
CA LEU A 363 1.32 -0.81 -9.40
C LEU A 363 2.72 -0.72 -10.01
N GLU A 364 3.20 0.50 -10.24
CA GLU A 364 4.53 0.78 -10.77
C GLU A 364 5.48 1.08 -9.59
N ILE A 365 6.35 0.12 -9.30
CA ILE A 365 7.11 0.06 -8.04
C ILE A 365 8.58 0.38 -8.30
N PRO A 366 9.12 1.46 -7.72
CA PRO A 366 10.52 1.85 -7.93
C PRO A 366 11.53 0.83 -7.42
N ILE A 367 12.66 0.73 -8.10
CA ILE A 367 13.83 -0.05 -7.69
C ILE A 367 15.06 0.85 -7.80
N PHE A 368 15.78 0.98 -6.68
CA PHE A 368 17.02 1.74 -6.58
C PHE A 368 18.23 0.83 -6.65
N SER A 369 19.38 1.36 -7.05
CA SER A 369 20.66 0.70 -6.84
C SER A 369 21.12 0.84 -5.38
N ASN A 370 21.96 -0.09 -4.93
CA ASN A 370 22.59 -0.08 -3.59
C ASN A 370 21.60 0.04 -2.41
N MET A 371 20.40 -0.55 -2.56
CA MET A 371 19.44 -0.62 -1.46
C MET A 371 19.99 -1.47 -0.32
N PRO A 372 19.88 -1.01 0.95
CA PRO A 372 20.16 -1.84 2.11
C PRO A 372 19.30 -3.10 2.12
N VAL A 373 19.74 -4.13 2.84
CA VAL A 373 18.96 -5.36 3.04
C VAL A 373 17.58 -5.02 3.62
N TYR A 374 17.54 -4.12 4.61
CA TYR A 374 16.31 -3.67 5.27
C TYR A 374 16.48 -2.26 5.86
N ASN A 375 15.39 -1.48 5.86
CA ASN A 375 15.32 -0.17 6.49
C ASN A 375 14.19 -0.17 7.53
N PRO A 376 14.50 -0.28 8.85
CA PRO A 376 13.48 -0.33 9.90
C PRO A 376 12.77 1.00 10.09
N TYR A 377 11.56 0.94 10.65
CA TYR A 377 10.89 2.14 11.14
C TYR A 377 11.74 2.79 12.25
N PRO A 378 12.07 4.10 12.16
CA PRO A 378 13.02 4.74 13.07
C PRO A 378 12.63 4.76 14.53
N ILE A 379 11.32 4.74 14.82
CA ILE A 379 10.84 4.63 16.21
C ILE A 379 10.99 3.18 16.61
N SER A 380 11.80 2.96 17.64
CA SER A 380 11.84 1.73 18.43
C SER A 380 10.43 1.43 18.96
N THR A 381 9.64 0.72 18.16
CA THR A 381 8.64 -0.16 18.74
C THR A 381 9.41 -1.32 19.35
N ASP A 382 8.99 -1.88 20.47
CA ASP A 382 9.58 -3.08 21.09
C ASP A 382 9.45 -4.34 20.20
N ILE A 383 9.56 -4.19 18.88
CA ILE A 383 9.88 -5.24 17.94
C ILE A 383 11.39 -5.45 18.02
N ASN A 384 11.81 -6.17 19.06
CA ASN A 384 13.14 -6.79 19.07
C ASN A 384 13.24 -7.73 17.86
N TYR A 385 13.89 -7.26 16.79
CA TYR A 385 14.44 -8.17 15.79
C TYR A 385 15.53 -8.98 16.50
N SER A 386 15.17 -10.16 17.01
CA SER A 386 16.13 -11.17 17.48
C SER A 386 16.71 -11.96 16.30
N GLY A 387 17.06 -11.24 15.22
CA GLY A 387 17.77 -11.76 14.08
C GLY A 387 19.14 -11.10 14.01
N THR A 388 20.20 -11.90 14.07
CA THR A 388 21.57 -11.41 13.86
C THR A 388 21.71 -11.01 12.39
N ILE A 389 21.84 -9.70 12.09
CA ILE A 389 22.28 -9.26 10.77
C ILE A 389 23.76 -9.64 10.66
N MET A 390 24.06 -10.77 10.00
CA MET A 390 25.44 -11.07 9.62
C MET A 390 25.83 -10.22 8.42
N LYS A 391 26.93 -9.47 8.58
CA LYS A 391 27.60 -8.73 7.52
C LYS A 391 28.23 -9.76 6.57
N ASN A 392 27.74 -9.88 5.33
CA ASN A 392 28.38 -10.71 4.32
C ASN A 392 29.72 -10.05 3.90
N PRO A 393 30.89 -10.69 4.07
CA PRO A 393 32.19 -10.15 3.64
C PRO A 393 32.42 -10.19 2.13
N HIS A 394 31.56 -10.87 1.37
CA HIS A 394 31.73 -11.04 -0.08
C HIS A 394 30.38 -10.83 -0.78
N CYS A 395 30.04 -9.56 -1.02
CA CYS A 395 29.08 -9.22 -2.07
C CYS A 395 29.81 -9.30 -3.42
N GLU A 396 29.49 -10.33 -4.20
CA GLU A 396 29.51 -10.21 -5.66
C GLU A 396 28.11 -10.60 -6.15
N TYR A 397 27.31 -9.59 -6.49
CA TYR A 397 26.13 -9.80 -7.33
C TYR A 397 26.60 -9.97 -8.77
N GLN A 398 26.14 -11.02 -9.46
CA GLN A 398 25.79 -11.18 -10.89
C GLN A 398 25.65 -12.70 -11.15
N ILE A 399 24.81 -13.29 -12.00
CA ILE A 399 23.76 -12.93 -12.98
C ILE A 399 23.13 -14.28 -13.41
N GLU A 400 21.99 -14.23 -14.11
CA GLU A 400 21.44 -15.24 -15.03
C GLU A 400 22.29 -16.49 -15.32
N ASN A 401 21.73 -17.66 -14.97
CA ASN A 401 21.49 -18.79 -15.88
C ASN A 401 20.81 -19.89 -15.06
N THR A 402 19.47 -19.84 -15.01
CA THR A 402 18.59 -20.97 -15.31
C THR A 402 19.21 -22.36 -15.03
N TYR A 403 19.03 -22.86 -13.80
CA TYR A 403 19.05 -24.29 -13.46
C TYR A 403 20.34 -25.12 -13.65
N LYS A 404 21.54 -24.67 -13.26
CA LYS A 404 22.68 -25.61 -13.12
C LYS A 404 23.51 -25.38 -11.86
N ASN A 405 23.63 -26.46 -11.09
CA ASN A 405 24.52 -26.69 -9.95
C ASN A 405 23.94 -26.35 -8.56
N LEU A 406 22.98 -27.17 -8.14
CA LEU A 406 22.58 -27.36 -6.74
C LEU A 406 23.41 -28.45 -6.07
N ILE A 407 24.73 -28.27 -5.98
CA ILE A 407 25.53 -29.07 -5.05
C ILE A 407 26.56 -28.14 -4.42
N GLU A 408 26.48 -28.07 -3.09
CA GLU A 408 27.38 -27.42 -2.13
C GLU A 408 27.02 -25.97 -1.74
N ASN A 409 26.38 -25.91 -0.55
CA ASN A 409 26.03 -24.77 0.29
C ASN A 409 24.82 -23.93 -0.19
N VAL A 410 23.61 -24.23 0.28
CA VAL A 410 22.46 -23.39 -0.07
C VAL A 410 21.50 -23.06 1.08
N ASP A 411 21.20 -21.76 1.16
CA ASP A 411 20.30 -21.06 2.08
C ASP A 411 18.79 -21.33 1.81
N TYR A 412 18.36 -22.59 1.64
CA TYR A 412 16.95 -22.92 1.46
C TYR A 412 16.53 -24.28 2.08
N ILE A 413 15.24 -24.45 2.35
CA ILE A 413 14.59 -25.74 2.66
C ILE A 413 13.87 -26.22 1.40
N SER A 414 13.99 -27.50 1.08
CA SER A 414 13.17 -28.13 0.06
C SER A 414 12.10 -29.01 0.71
N ILE A 415 10.84 -28.78 0.34
CA ILE A 415 9.68 -29.56 0.77
C ILE A 415 9.20 -30.35 -0.44
N ASN A 416 9.29 -31.67 -0.34
CA ASN A 416 8.94 -32.55 -1.44
C ASN A 416 7.44 -32.85 -1.46
N HIS A 417 6.75 -32.45 -2.52
CA HIS A 417 5.36 -32.81 -2.78
C HIS A 417 5.27 -33.93 -3.82
N LYS A 418 4.06 -34.44 -4.10
CA LYS A 418 3.84 -35.51 -5.10
C LYS A 418 4.13 -35.03 -6.53
N THR A 419 3.78 -33.79 -6.86
CA THR A 419 3.85 -33.23 -8.22
C THR A 419 4.86 -32.10 -8.37
N TYR A 420 5.46 -31.64 -7.28
CA TYR A 420 6.43 -30.55 -7.27
C TYR A 420 7.36 -30.64 -6.04
N THR A 421 8.42 -29.84 -6.02
CA THR A 421 9.33 -29.61 -4.91
C THR A 421 9.30 -28.13 -4.59
N HIS A 422 8.85 -27.79 -3.39
CA HIS A 422 8.74 -26.43 -2.93
C HIS A 422 10.05 -25.99 -2.25
N ILE A 423 10.65 -24.89 -2.71
CA ILE A 423 11.88 -24.33 -2.16
C ILE A 423 11.52 -23.11 -1.30
N VAL A 424 11.98 -23.07 -0.05
CA VAL A 424 11.79 -21.96 0.89
C VAL A 424 13.14 -21.39 1.27
N GLY A 425 13.42 -20.12 0.97
CA GLY A 425 14.65 -19.46 1.42
C GLY A 425 14.77 -19.40 2.95
N LEU A 426 15.93 -19.74 3.51
CA LEU A 426 16.20 -19.86 4.95
C LEU A 426 16.31 -18.51 5.68
N ASN A 427 16.42 -17.40 4.95
CA ASN A 427 16.65 -16.07 5.51
C ASN A 427 15.66 -15.07 4.91
N ASN A 428 14.37 -15.07 5.29
CA ASN A 428 13.32 -14.02 5.15
C ASN A 428 13.25 -13.09 3.90
N TYR A 429 14.12 -13.27 2.90
CA TYR A 429 14.50 -12.33 1.84
C TYR A 429 14.52 -13.03 0.47
N TYR A 430 14.72 -14.34 0.43
CA TYR A 430 14.92 -15.11 -0.81
C TYR A 430 13.63 -15.72 -1.37
N GLY A 431 12.49 -15.46 -0.74
CA GLY A 431 11.20 -15.95 -1.19
C GLY A 431 11.08 -17.48 -1.18
N SER A 432 10.03 -17.98 -1.82
CA SER A 432 9.81 -19.40 -2.02
C SER A 432 9.30 -19.68 -3.44
N CYS A 433 9.48 -20.88 -3.97
CA CYS A 433 8.99 -21.25 -5.30
C CYS A 433 8.68 -22.76 -5.40
N ASP A 434 7.70 -23.12 -6.22
CA ASP A 434 7.42 -24.52 -6.57
C ASP A 434 8.17 -24.91 -7.84
N ILE A 435 8.87 -26.05 -7.78
CA ILE A 435 9.55 -26.68 -8.91
C ILE A 435 8.77 -27.93 -9.29
N PRO A 436 8.06 -27.97 -10.43
CA PRO A 436 7.38 -29.19 -10.89
C PRO A 436 8.34 -30.38 -10.96
N LYS A 437 7.84 -31.58 -10.63
CA LYS A 437 8.61 -32.83 -10.70
C LYS A 437 8.64 -33.43 -12.09
#